data_AF-A0A433JX90-F1
#
_entry.id   AF-A0A433JX90-F1
#
_cell.length_a   1.000
_cell.length_b   1.000
_cell.length_c   1.000
_cell.angle_alpha   90.00
_cell.angle_beta   90.00
_cell.angle_gamma   90.00
#
_symmetry.space_group_name_H-M   'P 1'
#
loop_
_entity.id
_entity.type
_entity.pdbx_description
1 polymer ?
#
loop_
_entity_poly.entity_id
_entity_poly.type
_entity_poly.pdbx_seq_one_letter_code
_entity_poly.pdbx_strand_id
1 'polypeptide(L)'
;MAKLEILTPAEQIIFNAPPKFSPDEQNKYFTLPPELKAWLESVDSITNKAGFILLFGYCLAGARFYQPRQFYELDLKAICQEYGFDSNEAQLKRYNQRTFNYHKQIIREYLAIKPFDEEAKTLFKESIHDRAARHYPPRQILQDVFNLLKARRIEIPR
;
A
#
# COMPACT_ATOMS: atom_id res chain seq x y z
N MET A 1 -9.17 -2.81 31.96
CA MET A 1 -10.15 -2.76 30.86
C MET A 1 -9.82 -3.86 29.88
N ALA A 2 -10.79 -4.73 29.53
CA ALA A 2 -10.54 -5.81 28.57
C ALA A 2 -10.26 -5.20 27.20
N LYS A 3 -9.15 -5.58 26.57
CA LYS A 3 -8.83 -5.18 25.20
C LYS A 3 -9.76 -5.93 24.27
N LEU A 4 -10.61 -5.20 23.54
CA LEU A 4 -11.52 -5.81 22.58
C LEU A 4 -10.71 -6.24 21.35
N GLU A 5 -10.46 -7.53 21.21
CA GLU A 5 -9.79 -8.10 20.04
C GLU A 5 -10.78 -8.23 18.89
N ILE A 6 -10.89 -7.19 18.07
CA ILE A 6 -11.75 -7.19 16.86
C ILE A 6 -11.25 -8.23 15.85
N LEU A 7 -9.93 -8.28 15.70
CA LEU A 7 -9.20 -9.22 14.83
C LEU A 7 -8.32 -10.10 15.71
N THR A 8 -8.36 -11.40 15.45
CA THR A 8 -7.41 -12.37 16.00
C THR A 8 -5.98 -12.04 15.56
N PRO A 9 -4.94 -12.52 16.26
CA PRO A 9 -3.55 -12.31 15.85
C PRO A 9 -3.27 -12.74 14.39
N ALA A 10 -3.87 -13.85 13.94
CA ALA A 10 -3.76 -14.32 12.57
C ALA A 10 -4.39 -13.34 11.56
N GLU A 11 -5.58 -12.81 11.86
CA GLU A 11 -6.25 -11.82 11.02
C GLU A 11 -5.48 -10.49 10.97
N GLN A 12 -4.84 -10.08 12.06
CA GLN A 12 -3.98 -8.88 12.08
C GLN A 12 -2.75 -9.05 11.17
N ILE A 13 -2.15 -10.23 11.13
CA ILE A 13 -1.03 -10.53 10.23
C ILE A 13 -1.49 -10.41 8.77
N ILE A 14 -2.63 -11.03 8.43
CA ILE A 14 -3.21 -10.98 7.08
C ILE A 14 -3.54 -9.53 6.70
N PHE A 15 -4.18 -8.79 7.60
CA PHE A 15 -4.57 -7.40 7.37
C PHE A 15 -3.37 -6.49 7.10
N ASN A 16 -2.24 -6.71 7.78
CA ASN A 16 -1.04 -5.88 7.64
C ASN A 16 -0.07 -6.35 6.54
N ALA A 17 -0.36 -7.48 5.90
CA ALA A 17 0.40 -7.99 4.77
C ALA A 17 0.01 -7.29 3.45
N PRO A 18 0.93 -7.18 2.48
CA PRO A 18 0.56 -6.80 1.12
C PRO A 18 -0.47 -7.78 0.54
N PRO A 19 -1.29 -7.34 -0.42
CA PRO A 19 -2.16 -8.25 -1.16
C PRO A 19 -1.31 -9.30 -1.88
N LYS A 20 -1.76 -10.56 -1.85
CA LYS A 20 -1.18 -11.63 -2.66
C LYS A 20 -1.83 -11.59 -4.03
N PHE A 21 -1.09 -11.18 -5.04
CA PHE A 21 -1.61 -11.09 -6.40
C PHE A 21 -1.48 -12.43 -7.14
N SER A 22 -2.52 -12.77 -7.89
CA SER A 22 -2.46 -13.72 -8.99
C SER A 22 -1.64 -13.16 -10.17
N PRO A 23 -1.19 -13.99 -11.13
CA PRO A 23 -0.47 -13.48 -12.31
C PRO A 23 -1.23 -12.40 -13.10
N ASP A 24 -2.55 -12.54 -13.22
CA ASP A 24 -3.40 -11.54 -13.88
C ASP A 24 -3.44 -10.22 -13.09
N GLU A 25 -3.48 -10.30 -11.75
CA GLU A 25 -3.42 -9.13 -10.89
C GLU A 25 -2.04 -8.48 -10.89
N GLN A 26 -0.96 -9.27 -10.97
CA GLN A 26 0.40 -8.73 -11.12
C GLN A 26 0.50 -7.89 -12.40
N ASN A 27 0.07 -8.45 -13.54
CA ASN A 27 0.03 -7.72 -14.81
C ASN A 27 -0.81 -6.44 -14.69
N LYS A 28 -1.99 -6.51 -14.06
CA LYS A 28 -2.85 -5.35 -13.86
C LYS A 28 -2.25 -4.26 -12.97
N TYR A 29 -1.74 -4.62 -11.79
CA TYR A 29 -1.34 -3.65 -10.76
C TYR A 29 0.11 -3.18 -10.91
N PHE A 30 0.98 -3.97 -11.56
CA PHE A 30 2.37 -3.61 -11.80
C PHE A 30 2.63 -2.99 -13.18
N THR A 31 1.66 -3.02 -14.10
CA THR A 31 1.74 -2.20 -15.31
C THR A 31 1.57 -0.72 -14.97
N LEU A 32 2.65 0.04 -15.13
CA LEU A 32 2.65 1.48 -14.93
C LEU A 32 1.95 2.23 -16.08
N PRO A 33 1.22 3.30 -15.78
CA PRO A 33 0.74 4.25 -16.78
C PRO A 33 1.90 4.93 -17.54
N PRO A 34 1.68 5.43 -18.77
CA PRO A 34 2.74 5.98 -19.62
C PRO A 34 3.58 7.09 -18.94
N GLU A 35 2.92 7.98 -18.20
CA GLU A 35 3.57 9.08 -17.48
C GLU A 35 4.56 8.58 -16.43
N LEU A 36 4.15 7.58 -15.63
CA LEU A 36 5.02 6.97 -14.63
C LEU A 36 6.10 6.11 -15.25
N LYS A 37 5.83 5.44 -16.40
CA LYS A 37 6.87 4.73 -17.17
C LYS A 37 7.96 5.69 -17.64
N ALA A 38 7.57 6.83 -18.21
CA ALA A 38 8.52 7.85 -18.66
C ALA A 38 9.36 8.40 -17.50
N TRP A 39 8.74 8.69 -16.35
CA TRP A 39 9.47 9.10 -15.14
C TRP A 39 10.43 8.00 -14.65
N LEU A 40 10.01 6.73 -14.68
CA LEU A 40 10.81 5.59 -14.23
C LEU A 40 12.13 5.46 -15.01
N GLU A 41 12.17 5.90 -16.27
CA GLU A 41 13.42 5.88 -17.07
C GLU A 41 14.50 6.81 -16.52
N SER A 42 14.15 7.86 -15.78
CA SER A 42 15.11 8.73 -15.10
C SER A 42 15.71 8.14 -13.82
N VAL A 43 15.22 6.96 -13.37
CA VAL A 43 15.66 6.33 -12.14
C VAL A 43 16.78 5.33 -12.45
N ASP A 44 18.03 5.65 -12.08
CA ASP A 44 19.18 4.82 -12.48
C ASP A 44 19.22 3.43 -11.85
N SER A 45 18.75 3.29 -10.60
CA SER A 45 18.89 2.04 -9.86
C SER A 45 17.73 1.07 -10.12
N ILE A 46 18.05 -0.16 -10.54
CA ILE A 46 17.06 -1.25 -10.67
C ILE A 46 16.33 -1.50 -9.35
N THR A 47 17.03 -1.44 -8.22
CA THR A 47 16.38 -1.55 -6.88
C THR A 47 15.31 -0.48 -6.68
N ASN A 48 15.59 0.77 -7.08
CA ASN A 48 14.63 1.86 -6.94
C ASN A 48 13.48 1.72 -7.93
N LYS A 49 13.75 1.30 -9.18
CA LYS A 49 12.71 1.02 -10.18
C LYS A 49 11.74 -0.07 -9.68
N ALA A 50 12.28 -1.23 -9.30
CA ALA A 50 11.48 -2.35 -8.78
C ALA A 50 10.73 -1.97 -7.51
N GLY A 51 11.38 -1.26 -6.58
CA GLY A 51 10.76 -0.77 -5.36
C GLY A 51 9.61 0.21 -5.61
N PHE A 52 9.73 1.08 -6.61
CA PHE A 52 8.66 1.97 -7.04
C PHE A 52 7.45 1.21 -7.59
N ILE A 53 7.66 0.26 -8.50
CA ILE A 53 6.57 -0.50 -9.13
C ILE A 53 5.80 -1.31 -8.08
N LEU A 54 6.50 -1.97 -7.16
CA LEU A 54 5.88 -2.70 -6.06
C LEU A 54 5.04 -1.77 -5.17
N LEU A 55 5.60 -0.61 -4.79
CA LEU A 55 4.86 0.39 -4.01
C LEU A 55 3.61 0.87 -4.73
N PHE A 56 3.73 1.17 -6.03
CA PHE A 56 2.63 1.64 -6.84
C PHE A 56 1.52 0.58 -6.90
N GLY A 57 1.84 -0.66 -7.26
CA GLY A 57 0.82 -1.71 -7.43
C GLY A 57 0.11 -2.08 -6.13
N TYR A 58 0.84 -2.19 -5.03
CA TYR A 58 0.22 -2.44 -3.73
C TYR A 58 -0.66 -1.27 -3.27
N CYS A 59 -0.23 -0.02 -3.52
CA CYS A 59 -1.02 1.16 -3.20
C CYS A 59 -2.26 1.26 -4.08
N LEU A 60 -2.15 0.95 -5.37
CA LEU A 60 -3.25 0.97 -6.32
C LEU A 60 -4.34 -0.04 -5.93
N ALA A 61 -3.96 -1.23 -5.46
CA ALA A 61 -4.91 -2.25 -5.01
C ALA A 61 -5.53 -1.96 -3.63
N GLY A 62 -4.71 -1.46 -2.69
CA GLY A 62 -5.08 -1.40 -1.27
C GLY A 62 -5.29 -0.01 -0.69
N ALA A 63 -4.98 1.06 -1.43
CA ALA A 63 -4.81 2.42 -0.93
C ALA A 63 -3.85 2.49 0.28
N ARG A 64 -2.81 1.64 0.27
CA ARG A 64 -1.91 1.43 1.42
C ARG A 64 -0.48 1.18 0.96
N PHE A 65 0.47 1.67 1.73
CA PHE A 65 1.89 1.42 1.48
C PHE A 65 2.46 0.35 2.39
N TYR A 66 3.40 -0.41 1.84
CA TYR A 66 4.07 -1.50 2.55
C TYR A 66 5.58 -1.29 2.64
N GLN A 67 6.19 -1.80 3.71
CA GLN A 67 7.64 -1.67 3.90
C GLN A 67 8.38 -2.60 2.93
N PRO A 68 9.56 -2.23 2.41
CA PRO A 68 10.29 -3.05 1.44
C PRO A 68 10.54 -4.49 1.89
N ARG A 69 10.77 -4.69 3.19
CA ARG A 69 10.94 -6.02 3.81
C ARG A 69 9.71 -6.94 3.71
N GLN A 70 8.55 -6.40 3.37
CA GLN A 70 7.30 -7.15 3.23
C GLN A 70 6.95 -7.47 1.78
N PHE A 71 7.68 -6.91 0.82
CA PHE A 71 7.40 -7.17 -0.60
C PHE A 71 7.66 -8.64 -0.91
N TYR A 72 6.77 -9.24 -1.69
CA TYR A 72 6.88 -10.65 -2.02
C TYR A 72 7.93 -10.87 -3.11
N GLU A 73 8.79 -11.87 -2.92
CA GLU A 73 9.80 -12.24 -3.92
C GLU A 73 9.18 -12.67 -5.26
N LEU A 74 7.98 -13.27 -5.22
CA LEU A 74 7.25 -13.64 -6.43
C LEU A 74 6.84 -12.42 -7.25
N ASP A 75 6.38 -11.35 -6.58
CA ASP A 75 6.03 -10.09 -7.25
C ASP A 75 7.28 -9.39 -7.80
N LEU A 76 8.38 -9.41 -7.05
CA LEU A 76 9.66 -8.90 -7.54
C LEU A 76 10.11 -9.63 -8.81
N LYS A 77 10.03 -10.96 -8.83
CA LYS A 77 10.38 -11.77 -10.01
C LYS A 77 9.49 -11.43 -11.22
N ALA A 78 8.18 -11.31 -11.00
CA ALA A 78 7.24 -10.93 -12.04
C ALA A 78 7.59 -9.57 -12.65
N ILE A 79 7.88 -8.57 -11.82
CA ILE A 79 8.28 -7.23 -12.28
C ILE A 79 9.61 -7.27 -13.02
N CYS A 80 10.61 -7.98 -12.51
CA CYS A 80 11.90 -8.10 -13.20
C CYS A 80 11.73 -8.74 -14.59
N GLN A 81 10.85 -9.72 -14.73
CA GLN A 81 10.52 -10.31 -16.02
C GLN A 81 9.77 -9.35 -16.94
N GLU A 82 8.73 -8.67 -16.44
CA GLU A 82 7.90 -7.74 -17.22
C GLU A 82 8.70 -6.54 -17.74
N TYR A 83 9.61 -6.00 -16.92
CA TYR A 83 10.37 -4.80 -17.22
C TYR A 83 11.82 -5.08 -17.68
N GLY A 84 12.21 -6.35 -17.81
CA GLY A 84 13.55 -6.74 -18.27
C GLY A 84 14.69 -6.36 -17.33
N PHE A 85 14.44 -6.32 -16.01
CA PHE A 85 15.45 -6.00 -15.01
C PHE A 85 16.29 -7.23 -14.63
N ASP A 86 17.58 -7.02 -14.37
CA ASP A 86 18.38 -8.06 -13.72
C ASP A 86 17.93 -8.23 -12.26
N SER A 87 17.34 -9.39 -11.97
CA SER A 87 16.91 -9.77 -10.63
C SER A 87 18.03 -9.74 -9.58
N ASN A 88 19.30 -9.90 -9.98
CA ASN A 88 20.46 -9.83 -9.06
C ASN A 88 20.76 -8.40 -8.58
N GLU A 89 20.38 -7.40 -9.38
CA GLU A 89 20.55 -5.98 -9.04
C GLU A 89 19.36 -5.42 -8.24
N ALA A 90 18.22 -6.11 -8.24
CA ALA A 90 17.00 -5.70 -7.55
C ALA A 90 17.01 -6.01 -6.03
N GLN A 91 17.95 -5.39 -5.32
CA GLN A 91 18.20 -5.63 -3.89
C GLN A 91 17.33 -4.76 -2.99
N LEU A 92 16.04 -5.12 -2.84
CA LEU A 92 15.07 -4.37 -2.02
C LEU A 92 15.49 -4.12 -0.56
N LYS A 93 16.40 -4.93 0.00
CA LYS A 93 17.00 -4.69 1.33
C LYS A 93 17.84 -3.41 1.38
N ARG A 94 18.39 -2.97 0.25
CA ARG A 94 19.16 -1.72 0.09
C ARG A 94 18.29 -0.54 -0.33
N TYR A 95 16.98 -0.73 -0.43
CA TYR A 95 16.07 0.31 -0.85
C TYR A 95 15.98 1.40 0.24
N ASN A 96 16.59 2.55 -0.04
CA ASN A 96 16.82 3.61 0.94
C ASN A 96 15.51 4.26 1.41
N GLN A 97 15.40 4.56 2.70
CA GLN A 97 14.22 5.17 3.32
C GLN A 97 13.83 6.54 2.71
N ARG A 98 14.82 7.39 2.36
CA ARG A 98 14.57 8.69 1.71
C ARG A 98 13.94 8.49 0.34
N THR A 99 14.49 7.57 -0.46
CA THR A 99 13.95 7.23 -1.79
C THR A 99 12.57 6.60 -1.67
N PHE A 100 12.36 5.71 -0.71
CA PHE A 100 11.06 5.15 -0.39
C PHE A 100 10.00 6.23 -0.09
N ASN A 101 10.34 7.21 0.76
CA ASN A 101 9.43 8.30 1.10
C ASN A 101 9.13 9.20 -0.11
N TYR A 102 10.13 9.48 -0.93
CA TYR A 102 9.97 10.23 -2.18
C TYR A 102 9.05 9.49 -3.16
N HIS A 103 9.24 8.17 -3.34
CA HIS A 103 8.36 7.36 -4.19
C HIS A 103 6.92 7.33 -3.66
N LYS A 104 6.73 7.22 -2.33
CA LYS A 104 5.39 7.35 -1.72
C LYS A 104 4.72 8.68 -2.08
N GLN A 105 5.48 9.77 -2.08
CA GLN A 105 4.95 11.09 -2.45
C GLN A 105 4.46 11.11 -3.89
N ILE A 106 5.30 10.67 -4.85
CA ILE A 106 4.93 10.59 -6.27
C ILE A 106 3.66 9.76 -6.47
N ILE A 107 3.59 8.59 -5.83
CA ILE A 107 2.43 7.69 -5.94
C ILE A 107 1.16 8.33 -5.37
N ARG A 108 1.27 9.03 -4.22
CA ARG A 108 0.14 9.74 -3.63
C ARG A 108 -0.36 10.86 -4.54
N GLU A 109 0.54 11.66 -5.08
CA GLU A 109 0.21 12.75 -6.02
C GLU A 109 -0.47 12.17 -7.27
N TYR A 110 0.10 11.12 -7.86
CA TYR A 110 -0.43 10.48 -9.06
C TYR A 110 -1.80 9.83 -8.85
N LEU A 111 -1.99 9.09 -7.75
CA LEU A 111 -3.25 8.41 -7.44
C LEU A 111 -4.29 9.33 -6.77
N ALA A 112 -3.96 10.61 -6.56
CA ALA A 112 -4.74 11.56 -5.78
C ALA A 112 -5.12 11.04 -4.39
N ILE A 113 -4.19 10.33 -3.72
CA ILE A 113 -4.38 9.76 -2.39
C ILE A 113 -3.77 10.71 -1.34
N LYS A 114 -4.59 11.13 -0.39
CA LYS A 114 -4.15 11.92 0.78
C LYS A 114 -3.43 11.03 1.80
N PRO A 115 -2.38 11.52 2.47
CA PRO A 115 -1.77 10.81 3.57
C PRO A 115 -2.78 10.65 4.72
N PHE A 116 -2.55 9.65 5.58
CA PHE A 116 -3.27 9.54 6.84
C PHE A 116 -2.63 10.46 7.89
N ASP A 117 -3.00 11.75 7.86
CA ASP A 117 -2.53 12.81 8.75
C ASP A 117 -3.44 12.99 9.98
N GLU A 118 -3.22 14.05 10.77
CA GLU A 118 -4.01 14.31 11.97
C GLU A 118 -5.48 14.66 11.67
N GLU A 119 -5.79 15.27 10.52
CA GLU A 119 -7.17 15.51 10.08
C GLU A 119 -7.87 14.18 9.76
N ALA A 120 -7.21 13.32 8.96
CA ALA A 120 -7.71 11.98 8.64
C ALA A 120 -7.90 11.12 9.90
N LYS A 121 -6.99 11.23 10.87
CA LYS A 121 -7.04 10.53 12.15
C LYS A 121 -8.18 11.03 13.05
N THR A 122 -8.46 12.32 13.03
CA THR A 122 -9.61 12.91 13.74
C THR A 122 -10.91 12.37 13.16
N LEU A 123 -11.07 12.45 11.83
CA LEU A 123 -12.19 11.87 11.11
C LEU A 123 -12.37 10.36 11.41
N PHE A 124 -11.25 9.62 11.43
CA PHE A 124 -11.25 8.19 11.72
C PHE A 124 -11.80 7.89 13.11
N LYS A 125 -11.34 8.63 14.14
CA LYS A 125 -11.80 8.48 15.52
C LYS A 125 -13.27 8.85 15.69
N GLU A 126 -13.70 9.97 15.10
CA GLU A 126 -15.10 10.41 15.14
C GLU A 126 -16.03 9.39 14.48
N SER A 127 -15.60 8.84 13.34
CA SER A 127 -16.36 7.82 12.60
C SER A 127 -16.51 6.51 13.37
N ILE A 128 -15.48 6.12 14.15
CA ILE A 128 -15.56 4.98 15.06
C ILE A 128 -16.50 5.29 16.22
N HIS A 129 -16.38 6.48 16.83
CA HIS A 129 -17.18 6.88 17.99
C HIS A 129 -18.68 6.92 17.67
N ASP A 130 -19.06 7.54 16.55
CA ASP A 130 -20.46 7.60 16.10
C ASP A 130 -21.07 6.20 15.90
N ARG A 131 -20.35 5.28 15.24
CA ARG A 131 -20.84 3.91 15.00
C ARG A 131 -20.88 3.06 16.26
N ALA A 132 -19.91 3.24 17.16
CA ALA A 132 -19.89 2.58 18.45
C ALA A 132 -21.07 3.05 19.32
N ALA A 133 -21.38 4.35 19.32
CA ALA A 133 -22.54 4.92 20.00
C ALA A 133 -23.88 4.38 19.45
N ARG A 134 -23.90 3.97 18.17
CA ARG A 134 -25.05 3.30 17.52
C ARG A 134 -25.03 1.78 17.68
N HIS A 135 -24.15 1.22 18.52
CA HIS A 135 -24.03 -0.21 18.81
C HIS A 135 -23.73 -1.11 17.59
N TYR A 136 -22.98 -0.60 16.61
CA TYR A 136 -22.56 -1.41 15.46
C TYR A 136 -21.56 -2.50 15.92
N PRO A 137 -21.59 -3.71 15.35
CA PRO A 137 -20.59 -4.75 15.63
C PRO A 137 -19.17 -4.25 15.31
N PRO A 138 -18.16 -4.54 16.16
CA PRO A 138 -16.81 -3.99 15.98
C PRO A 138 -16.16 -4.28 14.61
N ARG A 139 -16.39 -5.48 14.05
CA ARG A 139 -15.92 -5.84 12.69
C ARG A 139 -16.56 -4.98 11.60
N GLN A 140 -17.86 -4.67 11.75
CA GLN A 140 -18.58 -3.80 10.83
C GLN A 140 -18.07 -2.36 10.93
N ILE A 141 -17.84 -1.85 12.14
CA ILE A 141 -17.24 -0.52 12.35
C ILE A 141 -15.91 -0.40 11.60
N LEU A 142 -15.03 -1.40 11.76
CA LEU A 142 -13.72 -1.40 11.11
C LEU A 142 -13.85 -1.36 9.57
N GLN A 143 -14.72 -2.20 9.01
CA GLN A 143 -14.94 -2.26 7.57
C GLN A 143 -15.52 -0.95 7.02
N ASP A 144 -16.51 -0.37 7.70
CA ASP A 144 -17.16 0.87 7.28
C ASP A 144 -16.21 2.05 7.31
N VAL A 145 -15.36 2.13 8.33
CA VAL A 145 -14.38 3.21 8.45
C VAL A 145 -13.30 3.08 7.37
N PHE A 146 -12.86 1.86 7.02
CA PHE A 146 -11.96 1.68 5.88
C PHE A 146 -12.60 2.02 4.55
N ASN A 147 -13.88 1.67 4.36
CA ASN A 147 -14.64 2.08 3.18
C ASN A 147 -14.74 3.60 3.08
N LEU A 148 -14.93 4.29 4.21
CA LEU A 148 -14.92 5.76 4.27
C LEU A 148 -13.56 6.34 3.87
N LEU A 149 -12.45 5.81 4.38
CA LEU A 149 -11.10 6.27 3.99
C LEU A 149 -10.87 6.09 2.49
N LYS A 150 -11.22 4.92 1.93
CA LYS A 150 -11.11 4.65 0.49
C LYS A 150 -11.97 5.62 -0.33
N ALA A 151 -13.22 5.86 0.08
CA ALA A 151 -14.13 6.78 -0.60
C ALA A 151 -13.59 8.22 -0.60
N ARG A 152 -12.90 8.63 0.47
CA ARG A 152 -12.25 9.95 0.57
C ARG A 152 -10.84 10.01 -0.03
N ARG A 153 -10.39 8.93 -0.68
CA ARG A 153 -9.03 8.79 -1.22
C ARG A 153 -7.96 9.05 -0.15
N ILE A 154 -8.13 8.51 1.05
CA ILE A 154 -7.16 8.62 2.15
C ILE A 154 -6.41 7.29 2.26
N GLU A 155 -5.09 7.36 2.47
CA GLU A 155 -4.25 6.20 2.76
C GLU A 155 -4.79 5.43 3.97
N ILE A 156 -4.87 4.10 3.84
CA ILE A 156 -5.27 3.25 4.96
C ILE A 156 -4.10 3.13 5.94
N PRO A 157 -4.26 3.57 7.20
CA PRO A 157 -3.19 3.51 8.19
C PRO A 157 -2.84 2.07 8.53
N ARG A 158 -1.61 1.84 8.98
CA ARG A 158 -1.16 0.56 9.54
C ARG A 158 -1.57 0.40 10.99
#